data_AF-A0A453E6I1-F1
#
_entry.id   AF-A0A453E6I1-F1
#
_cell.length_a   1.000
_cell.length_b   1.000
_cell.length_c   1.000
_cell.angle_alpha   90.00
_cell.angle_beta   90.00
_cell.angle_gamma   90.00
#
_symmetry.space_group_name_H-M   'P 1'
#
loop_
_entity.id
_entity.type
_entity.pdbx_description
1 polymer ?
#
loop_
_entity_poly.entity_id
_entity_poly.type
_entity_poly.pdbx_seq_one_letter_code
_entity_poly.pdbx_strand_id
1 'polypeptide(L)'
;MVSAFWGLEIWVVREWEFLLANFLCTLPLEEFARQLACLLQLMLVLTMSNCLTTSSTSGFGKDVLLEREYHELMEEFMDAVKQIYGEKVLIQFEDFANHNAFDLLAKYSKSHLVFNDDIQGTASVVLAGLLSSLKVVGGTLAEHTYLFLGAGEAGTGIAELIALEISKQTNAPIEECRKKVFLVDSKGLIVSSRKNSLQPFKTSWAHEREPVTTLLDAIKSIRPTVLIGTSGVGRAFTKEVIEAMASFNERPVIFSLSNPTSHSECTAEEAYKWTQGRAVFASGSPFDPVEYDGKIRVPGQANNAYIFPGFGLGVVISGAIRVHEDMLLAASETLAAQATQENFDKGSIFPPFTNIRKISALIAASVAAKAYELGLATRLPRPRDLEKYAESCMYTPVYRSYR
;
A
#
# COMPACT_ATOMS: atom_id res chain seq x y z
N MET A 1 -3.68 15.08 48.30
CA MET A 1 -4.01 16.06 47.25
C MET A 1 -2.71 16.76 46.85
N VAL A 2 -1.88 16.07 46.07
CA VAL A 2 -0.64 16.61 45.47
C VAL A 2 -0.55 15.97 44.09
N SER A 3 -0.64 16.80 43.06
CA SER A 3 -0.47 16.44 41.65
C SER A 3 0.99 16.09 41.40
N ALA A 4 1.26 14.88 40.91
CA ALA A 4 2.55 14.52 40.35
C ALA A 4 2.49 14.76 38.84
N PHE A 5 3.14 15.85 38.41
CA PHE A 5 3.56 16.05 37.03
C PHE A 5 4.58 14.95 36.69
N TRP A 6 4.26 14.10 35.72
CA TRP A 6 5.25 13.31 35.01
C TRP A 6 5.45 13.96 33.64
N GLY A 7 6.54 14.70 33.50
CA GLY A 7 7.02 15.16 32.20
C GLY A 7 7.54 13.94 31.44
N LEU A 8 6.88 13.60 30.34
CA LEU A 8 7.33 12.58 29.40
C LEU A 8 8.22 13.28 28.35
N GLU A 9 9.53 13.00 28.37
CA GLU A 9 10.43 13.39 27.29
C GLU A 9 10.18 12.48 26.08
N ILE A 10 9.56 13.04 25.04
CA ILE A 10 9.48 12.39 23.73
C ILE A 10 10.86 12.52 23.07
N TRP A 11 11.59 11.40 23.02
CA TRP A 11 12.86 11.33 22.31
C TRP A 11 12.62 11.23 20.80
N VAL A 12 13.00 12.29 20.07
CA VAL A 12 13.15 12.27 18.61
C VAL A 12 14.47 11.58 18.31
N VAL A 13 14.45 10.28 18.01
CA VAL A 13 15.63 9.55 17.57
C VAL A 13 15.97 9.98 16.14
N ARG A 14 17.01 10.80 15.99
CA ARG A 14 17.75 11.00 14.74
C ARG A 14 18.66 9.80 14.52
N GLU A 15 18.25 8.85 13.67
CA GLU A 15 19.20 7.90 13.06
C GLU A 15 18.84 7.67 11.59
N TRP A 16 19.36 8.55 10.74
CA TRP A 16 19.66 8.32 9.31
C TRP A 16 20.92 9.13 8.97
N GLU A 17 22.04 8.82 9.63
CA GLU A 17 23.29 9.59 9.50
C GLU A 17 24.22 9.16 8.36
N PHE A 18 23.82 8.26 7.44
CA PHE A 18 24.76 7.75 6.42
C PHE A 18 24.49 8.09 4.95
N LEU A 19 23.53 8.96 4.62
CA LEU A 19 23.34 9.40 3.22
C LEU A 19 23.18 10.92 3.00
N LEU A 20 23.19 11.74 4.06
CA LEU A 20 23.04 13.20 3.95
C LEU A 20 24.05 14.03 4.75
N ALA A 21 25.00 13.39 5.44
CA ALA A 21 25.84 14.03 6.46
C ALA A 21 27.06 14.84 5.95
N ASN A 22 27.15 15.21 4.66
CA ASN A 22 28.33 15.95 4.16
C ASN A 22 28.09 17.39 3.72
N PHE A 23 26.90 17.95 3.90
CA PHE A 23 26.69 19.37 3.68
C PHE A 23 25.74 19.91 4.73
N LEU A 24 25.96 21.16 5.17
CA LEU A 24 25.12 21.96 6.08
C LEU A 24 25.60 22.04 7.54
N CYS A 25 26.84 22.51 7.72
CA CYS A 25 27.09 23.51 8.75
C CYS A 25 26.95 24.90 8.11
N THR A 26 26.12 25.75 8.71
CA THR A 26 25.84 27.16 8.39
C THR A 26 24.97 27.43 7.16
N LEU A 27 23.74 27.93 7.38
CA LEU A 27 23.01 28.98 6.61
C LEU A 27 21.49 29.00 7.00
N PRO A 28 20.76 30.12 6.82
CA PRO A 28 19.48 30.41 7.47
C PRO A 28 18.26 29.73 6.83
N LEU A 29 17.30 29.36 7.69
CA LEU A 29 16.31 28.29 7.53
C LEU A 29 14.93 28.65 6.91
N GLU A 30 14.64 29.91 6.57
CA GLU A 30 13.22 30.34 6.56
C GLU A 30 12.37 29.92 5.35
N GLU A 31 12.94 29.62 4.18
CA GLU A 31 12.14 29.29 2.99
C GLU A 31 12.48 27.94 2.33
N PHE A 32 13.63 27.36 2.68
CA PHE A 32 13.92 25.93 2.49
C PHE A 32 12.95 25.05 3.32
N ALA A 33 12.41 25.61 4.40
CA ALA A 33 11.50 24.97 5.33
C ALA A 33 10.04 24.85 4.84
N ARG A 34 9.55 25.62 3.87
CA ARG A 34 8.08 25.70 3.67
C ARG A 34 7.38 24.48 3.07
N GLN A 35 8.09 23.53 2.48
CA GLN A 35 7.49 22.28 1.97
C GLN A 35 8.19 21.04 2.52
N LEU A 36 9.53 21.04 2.60
CA LEU A 36 10.26 19.99 3.32
C LEU A 36 10.11 20.10 4.85
N ALA A 37 9.94 21.29 5.45
CA ALA A 37 9.62 21.39 6.89
C ALA A 37 8.11 21.33 7.19
N CYS A 38 7.26 21.07 6.19
CA CYS A 38 5.92 20.54 6.44
C CYS A 38 5.93 19.03 6.67
N LEU A 39 7.06 18.34 6.40
CA LEU A 39 7.25 16.96 6.79
C LEU A 39 7.80 16.92 8.21
N LEU A 40 7.02 16.33 9.10
CA LEU A 40 7.46 16.00 10.45
C LEU A 40 7.48 14.48 10.56
N GLN A 41 8.68 13.90 10.64
CA GLN A 41 8.83 12.48 10.90
C GLN A 41 8.83 12.25 12.41
N LEU A 42 7.89 11.44 12.89
CA LEU A 42 7.77 11.07 14.30
C LEU A 42 7.89 9.56 14.41
N MET A 43 8.80 9.11 15.28
CA MET A 43 8.90 7.71 15.67
C MET A 43 8.35 7.59 17.09
N LEU A 44 7.22 6.89 17.24
CA LEU A 44 6.66 6.60 18.56
C LEU A 44 7.37 5.36 19.13
N VAL A 45 8.34 5.58 20.02
CA VAL A 45 9.10 4.49 20.65
C VAL A 45 8.32 3.90 21.80
N LEU A 46 7.59 2.81 21.54
CA LEU A 46 6.88 2.02 22.54
C LEU A 46 7.61 0.69 22.68
N THR A 47 8.47 0.63 23.70
CA THR A 47 9.36 -0.48 24.09
C THR A 47 9.43 -1.69 23.13
N MET A 48 10.55 -1.76 22.40
CA MET A 48 10.89 -2.86 21.48
C MET A 48 11.27 -4.15 22.24
N SER A 49 10.50 -5.23 22.09
CA SER A 49 10.87 -6.54 22.68
C SER A 49 12.17 -7.13 22.12
N ASN A 50 12.62 -6.71 20.93
CA ASN A 50 13.74 -7.32 20.20
C ASN A 50 15.09 -6.57 20.30
N CYS A 51 15.15 -5.41 20.94
CA CYS A 51 16.35 -4.57 20.94
C CYS A 51 17.24 -4.74 22.20
N LEU A 52 16.83 -5.55 23.18
CA LEU A 52 17.48 -5.62 24.50
C LEU A 52 18.87 -6.29 24.55
N THR A 53 19.44 -6.72 23.41
CA THR A 53 20.68 -7.53 23.39
C THR A 53 21.93 -6.79 22.92
N THR A 54 21.85 -5.53 22.47
CA THR A 54 23.03 -4.77 22.04
C THR A 54 23.26 -3.55 22.93
N SER A 55 24.52 -3.30 23.30
CA SER A 55 24.94 -2.20 24.19
C SER A 55 24.78 -0.80 23.58
N SER A 56 24.09 -0.68 22.45
CA SER A 56 23.99 0.54 21.62
C SER A 56 22.55 0.94 21.31
N THR A 57 21.55 0.45 22.06
CA THR A 57 20.14 0.82 21.80
C THR A 57 19.73 2.08 22.55
N SER A 58 19.23 3.08 21.82
CA SER A 58 18.72 4.37 22.32
C SER A 58 17.26 4.32 22.83
N GLY A 59 16.67 3.13 22.96
CA GLY A 59 15.31 2.92 23.45
C GLY A 59 15.22 2.68 24.97
N PHE A 60 14.05 2.95 25.56
CA PHE A 60 13.79 2.66 26.97
C PHE A 60 14.01 1.16 27.27
N GLY A 61 14.98 0.87 28.13
CA GLY A 61 15.21 -0.47 28.65
C GLY A 61 14.30 -0.76 29.83
N LYS A 62 13.05 -1.19 29.59
CA LYS A 62 12.21 -2.07 30.44
C LYS A 62 10.75 -2.09 29.97
N ASP A 63 10.17 -3.30 30.04
CA ASP A 63 8.77 -3.74 29.93
C ASP A 63 7.90 -3.21 28.78
N VAL A 64 7.22 -4.15 28.09
CA VAL A 64 6.19 -3.84 27.08
C VAL A 64 5.06 -3.09 27.78
N LEU A 65 4.68 -1.91 27.28
CA LEU A 65 3.53 -1.17 27.81
C LEU A 65 2.29 -2.07 27.86
N LEU A 66 1.50 -1.96 28.93
CA LEU A 66 0.22 -2.64 28.97
C LEU A 66 -0.68 -2.07 27.86
N GLU A 67 -1.53 -2.90 27.26
CA GLU A 67 -2.40 -2.52 26.13
C GLU A 67 -3.19 -1.22 26.41
N ARG A 68 -3.65 -1.01 27.64
CA ARG A 68 -4.35 0.23 28.03
C ARG A 68 -3.46 1.47 27.92
N GLU A 69 -2.22 1.39 28.40
CA GLU A 69 -1.26 2.50 28.39
C GLU A 69 -0.87 2.88 26.96
N TYR A 70 -0.73 1.88 26.07
CA TYR A 70 -0.54 2.09 24.64
C TYR A 70 -1.68 2.92 24.03
N HIS A 71 -2.93 2.56 24.32
CA HIS A 71 -4.09 3.23 23.77
C HIS A 71 -4.27 4.65 24.32
N GLU A 72 -4.02 4.86 25.63
CA GLU A 72 -4.05 6.17 26.27
C GLU A 72 -3.01 7.12 25.64
N LEU A 73 -1.77 6.65 25.46
CA LEU A 73 -0.73 7.45 24.82
C LEU A 73 -1.05 7.77 23.36
N MET A 74 -1.56 6.79 22.60
CA MET A 74 -1.93 7.02 21.21
C MET A 74 -3.07 8.03 21.09
N GLU A 75 -4.03 8.01 22.01
CA GLU A 75 -5.12 9.00 22.06
C GLU A 75 -4.59 10.40 22.37
N GLU A 76 -3.74 10.54 23.40
CA GLU A 76 -3.07 11.80 23.72
C GLU A 76 -2.27 12.33 22.53
N PHE A 77 -1.51 11.46 21.86
CA PHE A 77 -0.74 11.82 20.68
C PHE A 77 -1.62 12.37 19.54
N MET A 78 -2.68 11.64 19.19
CA MET A 78 -3.56 12.03 18.08
C MET A 78 -4.29 13.34 18.38
N ASP A 79 -4.76 13.53 19.61
CA ASP A 79 -5.41 14.75 20.04
C ASP A 79 -4.44 15.94 20.06
N ALA A 80 -3.21 15.75 20.55
CA ALA A 80 -2.18 16.78 20.54
C ALA A 80 -1.78 17.20 19.12
N VAL A 81 -1.61 16.24 18.20
CA VAL A 81 -1.30 16.54 16.79
C VAL A 81 -2.40 17.38 16.17
N LYS A 82 -3.68 17.02 16.37
CA LYS A 82 -4.81 17.82 15.89
C LYS A 82 -4.86 19.20 16.54
N GLN A 83 -4.60 19.30 17.84
CA GLN A 83 -4.63 20.58 18.57
C GLN A 83 -3.54 21.54 18.05
N ILE A 84 -2.34 21.03 17.75
CA ILE A 84 -1.18 21.83 17.34
C ILE A 84 -1.23 22.16 15.84
N TYR A 85 -1.51 21.17 15.00
CA TYR A 85 -1.38 21.29 13.53
C TYR A 85 -2.73 21.44 12.80
N GLY A 86 -3.85 21.30 13.52
CA GLY A 86 -5.20 21.48 13.01
C GLY A 86 -5.77 20.26 12.27
N GLU A 87 -7.04 20.36 11.88
CA GLU A 87 -7.83 19.28 11.25
C GLU A 87 -7.31 18.77 9.89
N LYS A 88 -6.37 19.50 9.25
CA LYS A 88 -5.91 19.26 7.88
C LYS A 88 -4.54 18.59 7.83
N VAL A 89 -3.94 18.30 8.98
CA VAL A 89 -2.67 17.58 9.06
C VAL A 89 -2.89 16.13 8.65
N LEU A 90 -2.14 15.65 7.66
CA LEU A 90 -2.14 14.25 7.27
C LEU A 90 -1.28 13.46 8.24
N ILE A 91 -1.86 12.45 8.87
CA ILE A 91 -1.16 11.53 9.77
C ILE A 91 -1.05 10.19 9.04
N GLN A 92 0.15 9.82 8.60
CA GLN A 92 0.42 8.54 7.96
C GLN A 92 0.93 7.54 9.00
N PHE A 93 0.21 6.43 9.17
CA PHE A 93 0.66 5.28 9.93
C PHE A 93 1.51 4.36 9.04
N GLU A 94 2.60 3.85 9.59
CA GLU A 94 3.57 2.99 8.89
C GLU A 94 4.09 1.93 9.88
N ASP A 95 4.34 0.71 9.41
CA ASP A 95 5.03 -0.36 10.15
C ASP A 95 4.39 -0.74 11.51
N PHE A 96 3.07 -0.56 11.65
CA PHE A 96 2.33 -1.06 12.82
C PHE A 96 2.05 -2.56 12.68
N ALA A 97 2.11 -3.30 13.79
CA ALA A 97 1.67 -4.69 13.80
C ALA A 97 0.20 -4.80 13.37
N ASN A 98 -0.14 -5.81 12.55
CA ASN A 98 -1.42 -5.91 11.84
C ASN A 98 -2.67 -5.58 12.66
N HIS A 99 -2.77 -6.06 13.91
CA HIS A 99 -3.94 -5.79 14.75
C HIS A 99 -4.08 -4.30 15.07
N ASN A 100 -2.99 -3.66 15.49
CA ASN A 100 -2.94 -2.24 15.78
C ASN A 100 -3.18 -1.41 14.52
N ALA A 101 -2.58 -1.78 13.38
CA ALA A 101 -2.76 -1.04 12.12
C ALA A 101 -4.25 -0.89 11.73
N PHE A 102 -5.01 -1.99 11.80
CA PHE A 102 -6.45 -1.98 11.53
C PHE A 102 -7.25 -1.20 12.57
N ASP A 103 -6.97 -1.40 13.86
CA ASP A 103 -7.71 -0.73 14.94
C ASP A 103 -7.47 0.79 14.92
N LEU A 104 -6.22 1.22 14.71
CA LEU A 104 -5.86 2.63 14.57
C LEU A 104 -6.53 3.27 13.37
N LEU A 105 -6.46 2.63 12.20
CA LEU A 105 -7.10 3.17 11.00
C LEU A 105 -8.63 3.25 11.18
N ALA A 106 -9.26 2.22 11.73
CA ALA A 106 -10.71 2.19 11.97
C ALA A 106 -11.18 3.21 13.03
N LYS A 107 -10.37 3.45 14.07
CA LYS A 107 -10.66 4.45 15.12
C LYS A 107 -10.47 5.86 14.58
N TYR A 108 -9.30 6.16 14.03
CA TYR A 108 -8.90 7.53 13.72
C TYR A 108 -9.36 8.04 12.36
N SER A 109 -9.74 7.18 11.40
CA SER A 109 -10.36 7.61 10.14
C SER A 109 -11.66 8.39 10.33
N LYS A 110 -12.34 8.23 11.47
CA LYS A 110 -13.57 8.97 11.80
C LYS A 110 -13.28 10.39 12.26
N SER A 111 -12.15 10.58 12.95
CA SER A 111 -11.83 11.81 13.67
C SER A 111 -10.69 12.62 13.06
N HIS A 112 -9.80 12.03 12.27
CA HIS A 112 -8.58 12.65 11.75
C HIS A 112 -8.41 12.37 10.26
N LEU A 113 -7.56 13.16 9.60
CA LEU A 113 -7.06 12.87 8.26
C LEU A 113 -5.91 11.86 8.37
N VAL A 114 -6.26 10.57 8.39
CA VAL A 114 -5.29 9.48 8.50
C VAL A 114 -5.19 8.66 7.22
N PHE A 115 -4.01 8.12 6.99
CA PHE A 115 -3.70 7.17 5.93
C PHE A 115 -2.77 6.10 6.50
N ASN A 116 -2.90 4.85 6.07
CA ASN A 116 -1.91 3.81 6.38
C ASN A 116 -1.39 3.25 5.06
N ASP A 117 -0.09 3.37 4.80
CA ASP A 117 0.48 2.96 3.50
C ASP A 117 0.51 1.45 3.33
N ASP A 118 0.80 0.70 4.40
CA ASP A 118 0.83 -0.76 4.41
C ASP A 118 -0.55 -1.37 4.08
N ILE A 119 -1.65 -0.74 4.54
CA ILE A 119 -3.04 -1.13 4.19
C ILE A 119 -3.45 -0.52 2.84
N GLN A 120 -3.53 0.81 2.80
CA GLN A 120 -4.26 1.54 1.76
C GLN A 120 -3.36 1.83 0.55
N GLY A 121 -2.08 2.13 0.78
CA GLY A 121 -1.09 2.33 -0.27
C GLY A 121 -0.82 1.03 -1.04
N THR A 122 -0.58 -0.06 -0.31
CA THR A 122 -0.41 -1.41 -0.87
C THR A 122 -1.64 -1.84 -1.66
N ALA A 123 -2.84 -1.67 -1.11
CA ALA A 123 -4.09 -1.96 -1.83
C ALA A 123 -4.20 -1.16 -3.14
N SER A 124 -3.90 0.14 -3.08
CA SER A 124 -4.02 1.04 -4.23
C SER A 124 -3.00 0.73 -5.33
N VAL A 125 -1.73 0.46 -5.00
CA VAL A 125 -0.71 0.14 -6.02
C VAL A 125 -0.97 -1.22 -6.67
N VAL A 126 -1.44 -2.20 -5.90
CA VAL A 126 -1.76 -3.53 -6.43
C VAL A 126 -2.97 -3.45 -7.34
N LEU A 127 -4.02 -2.72 -6.96
CA LEU A 127 -5.17 -2.48 -7.83
C LEU A 127 -4.74 -1.79 -9.13
N ALA A 128 -3.84 -0.80 -9.07
CA ALA A 128 -3.30 -0.17 -10.28
C ALA A 128 -2.58 -1.17 -11.18
N GLY A 129 -1.76 -2.05 -10.60
CA GLY A 129 -1.10 -3.14 -11.32
C GLY A 129 -2.09 -4.09 -11.98
N LEU A 130 -3.18 -4.44 -11.28
CA LEU A 130 -4.24 -5.28 -11.84
C LEU A 130 -4.93 -4.59 -13.02
N LEU A 131 -5.37 -3.35 -12.86
CA LEU A 131 -5.99 -2.55 -13.93
C LEU A 131 -5.06 -2.42 -15.15
N SER A 132 -3.76 -2.20 -14.93
CA SER A 132 -2.75 -2.24 -16.01
C SER A 132 -2.65 -3.62 -16.65
N SER A 133 -2.68 -4.69 -15.85
CA SER A 133 -2.61 -6.07 -16.34
C SER A 133 -3.79 -6.39 -17.27
N LEU A 134 -4.99 -5.87 -16.99
CA LEU A 134 -6.19 -6.04 -17.83
C LEU A 134 -6.00 -5.48 -19.25
N LYS A 135 -5.23 -4.39 -19.40
CA LYS A 135 -4.90 -3.85 -20.74
C LYS A 135 -4.07 -4.83 -21.56
N VAL A 136 -3.34 -5.70 -20.89
CA VAL A 136 -2.59 -6.76 -21.54
C VAL A 136 -3.50 -8.00 -21.69
N VAL A 137 -4.07 -8.55 -20.61
CA VAL A 137 -4.79 -9.85 -20.62
C VAL A 137 -6.17 -9.79 -21.29
N GLY A 138 -6.74 -8.59 -21.41
CA GLY A 138 -8.12 -8.38 -21.83
C GLY A 138 -9.12 -8.66 -20.70
N GLY A 139 -10.38 -8.28 -20.95
CA GLY A 139 -11.46 -8.46 -19.98
C GLY A 139 -11.59 -7.35 -18.95
N THR A 140 -12.50 -7.56 -18.01
CA THR A 140 -12.83 -6.60 -16.93
C THR A 140 -12.45 -7.15 -15.56
N LEU A 141 -12.30 -6.27 -14.56
CA LEU A 141 -11.96 -6.69 -13.19
C LEU A 141 -13.01 -7.67 -12.63
N ALA A 142 -14.28 -7.51 -13.02
CA ALA A 142 -15.39 -8.37 -12.63
C ALA A 142 -15.36 -9.77 -13.28
N GLU A 143 -14.67 -9.96 -14.40
CA GLU A 143 -14.58 -11.24 -15.11
C GLU A 143 -13.58 -12.20 -14.47
N HIS A 144 -12.56 -11.65 -13.80
CA HIS A 144 -11.49 -12.41 -13.18
C HIS A 144 -11.87 -13.03 -11.83
N THR A 145 -11.17 -14.12 -11.51
CA THR A 145 -11.21 -14.79 -10.21
C THR A 145 -9.85 -14.66 -9.54
N TYR A 146 -9.85 -14.20 -8.29
CA TYR A 146 -8.65 -13.83 -7.55
C TYR A 146 -8.38 -14.85 -6.44
N LEU A 147 -7.14 -15.29 -6.34
CA LEU A 147 -6.68 -16.12 -5.23
C LEU A 147 -5.46 -15.48 -4.57
N PHE A 148 -5.56 -15.30 -3.25
CA PHE A 148 -4.48 -14.78 -2.43
C PHE A 148 -3.84 -15.89 -1.61
N LEU A 149 -2.51 -15.91 -1.56
CA LEU A 149 -1.77 -16.58 -0.51
C LEU A 149 -1.34 -15.53 0.52
N GLY A 150 -1.87 -15.64 1.74
CA GLY A 150 -1.74 -14.63 2.78
C GLY A 150 -3.03 -13.84 2.94
N ALA A 151 -3.61 -13.88 4.13
CA ALA A 151 -4.84 -13.18 4.50
C ALA A 151 -4.61 -12.25 5.69
N GLY A 152 -3.45 -11.58 5.69
CA GLY A 152 -3.12 -10.53 6.65
C GLY A 152 -3.57 -9.17 6.14
N GLU A 153 -2.92 -8.13 6.64
CA GLU A 153 -3.21 -6.73 6.35
C GLU A 153 -3.27 -6.40 4.86
N ALA A 154 -2.14 -6.55 4.16
CA ALA A 154 -2.04 -6.33 2.73
C ALA A 154 -3.07 -7.16 1.95
N GLY A 155 -3.13 -8.47 2.20
CA GLY A 155 -4.02 -9.38 1.46
C GLY A 155 -5.50 -8.98 1.55
N THR A 156 -5.99 -8.68 2.76
CA THR A 156 -7.40 -8.27 2.92
C THR A 156 -7.67 -6.84 2.46
N GLY A 157 -6.71 -5.92 2.60
CA GLY A 157 -6.83 -4.55 2.10
C GLY A 157 -6.92 -4.50 0.57
N ILE A 158 -6.04 -5.25 -0.11
CA ILE A 158 -6.08 -5.40 -1.57
C ILE A 158 -7.40 -6.04 -2.00
N ALA A 159 -7.81 -7.14 -1.36
CA ALA A 159 -9.05 -7.83 -1.68
C ALA A 159 -10.28 -6.91 -1.57
N GLU A 160 -10.34 -6.09 -0.52
CA GLU A 160 -11.42 -5.13 -0.31
C GLU A 160 -11.44 -4.06 -1.39
N LEU A 161 -10.28 -3.50 -1.74
CA LEU A 161 -10.21 -2.46 -2.77
C LEU A 161 -10.55 -3.00 -4.17
N ILE A 162 -10.17 -4.24 -4.49
CA ILE A 162 -10.62 -4.92 -5.72
C ILE A 162 -12.15 -5.08 -5.72
N ALA A 163 -12.73 -5.57 -4.62
CA ALA A 163 -14.19 -5.77 -4.54
C ALA A 163 -14.95 -4.44 -4.65
N LEU A 164 -14.41 -3.37 -4.06
CA LEU A 164 -14.97 -2.03 -4.17
C LEU A 164 -14.89 -1.52 -5.62
N GLU A 165 -13.76 -1.66 -6.29
CA GLU A 165 -13.61 -1.25 -7.70
C GLU A 165 -14.57 -2.02 -8.61
N ILE A 166 -14.71 -3.33 -8.42
CA ILE A 166 -15.71 -4.15 -9.14
C ILE A 166 -17.12 -3.63 -8.86
N SER A 167 -17.44 -3.29 -7.62
CA SER A 167 -18.74 -2.73 -7.23
C SER A 167 -19.02 -1.41 -7.95
N LYS A 168 -18.04 -0.50 -8.04
CA LYS A 168 -18.17 0.77 -8.76
C LYS A 168 -18.35 0.56 -10.26
N GLN A 169 -17.60 -0.35 -10.87
CA GLN A 169 -17.68 -0.63 -12.32
C GLN A 169 -19.00 -1.31 -12.71
N THR A 170 -19.55 -2.16 -11.85
CA THR A 170 -20.73 -2.99 -12.17
C THR A 170 -22.04 -2.48 -11.55
N ASN A 171 -21.96 -1.54 -10.60
CA ASN A 171 -23.05 -1.15 -9.70
C ASN A 171 -23.63 -2.32 -8.88
N ALA A 172 -22.92 -3.44 -8.75
CA ALA A 172 -23.32 -4.56 -7.93
C ALA A 172 -22.99 -4.31 -6.44
N PRO A 173 -23.75 -4.87 -5.49
CA PRO A 173 -23.40 -4.80 -4.08
C PRO A 173 -22.01 -5.38 -3.81
N ILE A 174 -21.26 -4.80 -2.86
CA ILE A 174 -19.89 -5.24 -2.54
C ILE A 174 -19.82 -6.73 -2.16
N GLU A 175 -20.83 -7.26 -1.48
CA GLU A 175 -20.91 -8.68 -1.11
C GLU A 175 -20.95 -9.61 -2.33
N GLU A 176 -21.59 -9.19 -3.43
CA GLU A 176 -21.57 -9.95 -4.69
C GLU A 176 -20.18 -9.89 -5.33
N CYS A 177 -19.51 -8.74 -5.23
CA CYS A 177 -18.18 -8.53 -5.79
C CYS A 177 -17.11 -9.36 -5.07
N ARG A 178 -17.27 -9.61 -3.76
CA ARG A 178 -16.37 -10.47 -2.98
C ARG A 178 -16.42 -11.95 -3.39
N LYS A 179 -17.48 -12.43 -4.04
CA LYS A 179 -17.67 -13.87 -4.36
C LYS A 179 -16.61 -14.48 -5.29
N LYS A 180 -15.87 -13.65 -6.03
CA LYS A 180 -14.76 -14.07 -6.91
C LYS A 180 -13.38 -13.89 -6.28
N VAL A 181 -13.31 -13.49 -5.02
CA VAL A 181 -12.07 -13.24 -4.29
C VAL A 181 -11.90 -14.27 -3.19
N PHE A 182 -10.81 -15.02 -3.26
CA PHE A 182 -10.50 -16.13 -2.36
C PHE A 182 -9.16 -15.90 -1.67
N LEU A 183 -9.08 -16.26 -0.39
CA LEU A 183 -7.88 -16.05 0.41
C LEU A 183 -7.48 -17.36 1.12
N VAL A 184 -6.20 -17.67 1.10
CA VAL A 184 -5.58 -18.81 1.79
C VAL A 184 -4.69 -18.27 2.91
N ASP A 185 -4.91 -18.73 4.13
CA ASP A 185 -4.03 -18.43 5.28
C ASP A 185 -3.25 -19.67 5.73
N SER A 186 -2.56 -19.56 6.88
CA SER A 186 -1.74 -20.66 7.42
C SER A 186 -2.51 -21.95 7.72
N LYS A 187 -3.84 -21.93 7.76
CA LYS A 187 -4.69 -23.12 7.96
C LYS A 187 -5.42 -23.54 6.67
N GLY A 188 -5.08 -22.96 5.53
CA GLY A 188 -5.69 -23.25 4.23
C GLY A 188 -6.71 -22.19 3.77
N LEU A 189 -7.59 -22.58 2.85
CA LEU A 189 -8.60 -21.69 2.26
C LEU A 189 -9.56 -21.17 3.33
N ILE A 190 -9.86 -19.87 3.27
CA ILE A 190 -10.88 -19.22 4.10
C ILE A 190 -12.26 -19.58 3.54
N VAL A 191 -13.03 -20.33 4.33
CA VAL A 191 -14.34 -20.87 3.95
C VAL A 191 -15.35 -20.73 5.10
N SER A 192 -16.64 -20.80 4.79
CA SER A 192 -17.74 -20.57 5.73
C SER A 192 -17.67 -21.46 6.98
N SER A 193 -17.25 -22.72 6.84
CA SER A 193 -17.09 -23.68 7.94
C SER A 193 -16.03 -23.26 8.97
N ARG A 194 -15.13 -22.34 8.62
CA ARG A 194 -14.09 -21.81 9.51
C ARG A 194 -14.50 -20.52 10.22
N LYS A 195 -15.64 -19.89 9.89
CA LYS A 195 -16.03 -18.52 10.32
C LYS A 195 -15.83 -18.25 11.83
N ASN A 196 -16.21 -19.18 12.69
CA ASN A 196 -16.13 -19.02 14.15
C ASN A 196 -14.69 -18.95 14.70
N SER A 197 -13.70 -19.36 13.91
CA SER A 197 -12.28 -19.37 14.27
C SER A 197 -11.45 -18.28 13.56
N LEU A 198 -12.11 -17.48 12.71
CA LEU A 198 -11.48 -16.42 11.93
C LEU A 198 -11.47 -15.11 12.72
N GLN A 199 -10.44 -14.31 12.49
CA GLN A 199 -10.43 -12.92 12.91
C GLN A 199 -11.54 -12.14 12.16
N PRO A 200 -12.15 -11.10 12.76
CA PRO A 200 -13.30 -10.40 12.17
C PRO A 200 -13.09 -9.95 10.72
N PHE A 201 -11.92 -9.37 10.40
CA PHE A 201 -11.58 -8.87 9.07
C PHE A 201 -11.47 -9.96 7.98
N LYS A 202 -11.38 -11.25 8.37
CA LYS A 202 -11.37 -12.40 7.45
C LYS A 202 -12.78 -12.92 7.11
N THR A 203 -13.78 -12.58 7.92
CA THR A 203 -15.10 -13.24 7.88
C THR A 203 -15.88 -12.96 6.59
N SER A 204 -15.73 -11.77 6.01
CA SER A 204 -16.34 -11.36 4.74
C SER A 204 -15.83 -12.16 3.52
N TRP A 205 -14.71 -12.87 3.68
CA TRP A 205 -14.09 -13.69 2.63
C TRP A 205 -14.38 -15.19 2.77
N ALA A 206 -15.12 -15.57 3.81
CA ALA A 206 -15.44 -16.96 4.13
C ALA A 206 -16.66 -17.45 3.35
N HIS A 207 -16.43 -17.76 2.07
CA HIS A 207 -17.43 -18.28 1.14
C HIS A 207 -17.82 -19.73 1.42
N GLU A 208 -19.01 -20.15 1.00
CA GLU A 208 -19.44 -21.54 1.08
C GLU A 208 -18.70 -22.40 0.06
N ARG A 209 -17.72 -23.17 0.54
CA ARG A 209 -16.89 -24.09 -0.24
C ARG A 209 -16.31 -25.19 0.65
N GLU A 210 -15.91 -26.28 0.00
CA GLU A 210 -15.13 -27.33 0.66
C GLU A 210 -13.78 -26.81 1.16
N PRO A 211 -13.38 -27.14 2.40
CA PRO A 211 -12.06 -26.78 2.91
C PRO A 211 -10.95 -27.42 2.08
N VAL A 212 -9.93 -26.64 1.76
CA VAL A 212 -8.67 -27.13 1.19
C VAL A 212 -7.51 -26.56 2.00
N THR A 213 -6.49 -27.38 2.21
CA THR A 213 -5.37 -27.04 3.11
C THR A 213 -4.19 -26.44 2.36
N THR A 214 -3.99 -26.79 1.09
CA THR A 214 -2.83 -26.34 0.30
C THR A 214 -3.22 -25.31 -0.75
N LEU A 215 -2.27 -24.43 -1.11
CA LEU A 215 -2.45 -23.47 -2.20
C LEU A 215 -2.71 -24.17 -3.54
N LEU A 216 -2.00 -25.27 -3.82
CA LEU A 216 -2.15 -25.99 -5.08
C LEU A 216 -3.55 -26.60 -5.22
N ASP A 217 -4.12 -27.15 -4.15
CA ASP A 217 -5.49 -27.67 -4.16
C ASP A 217 -6.51 -26.55 -4.32
N ALA A 218 -6.28 -25.39 -3.68
CA ALA A 218 -7.09 -24.19 -3.90
C ALA A 218 -7.05 -23.74 -5.37
N ILE A 219 -5.88 -23.69 -6.00
CA ILE A 219 -5.74 -23.35 -7.43
C ILE A 219 -6.49 -24.33 -8.33
N LYS A 220 -6.35 -25.64 -8.08
CA LYS A 220 -7.04 -26.67 -8.88
C LYS A 220 -8.57 -26.59 -8.73
N SER A 221 -9.05 -26.29 -7.53
CA SER A 221 -10.49 -26.20 -7.21
C SER A 221 -11.12 -24.89 -7.71
N ILE A 222 -10.44 -23.75 -7.51
CA ILE A 222 -10.96 -22.41 -7.81
C ILE A 222 -10.71 -22.02 -9.26
N ARG A 223 -9.60 -22.51 -9.85
CA ARG A 223 -9.10 -22.13 -11.18
C ARG A 223 -8.99 -20.60 -11.35
N PRO A 224 -8.24 -19.91 -10.47
CA PRO A 224 -8.16 -18.45 -10.50
C PRO A 224 -7.40 -17.94 -11.73
N THR A 225 -7.77 -16.76 -12.22
CA THR A 225 -7.06 -16.07 -13.30
C THR A 225 -5.93 -15.18 -12.79
N VAL A 226 -6.04 -14.77 -11.52
CA VAL A 226 -5.09 -13.90 -10.83
C VAL A 226 -4.64 -14.58 -9.53
N LEU A 227 -3.33 -14.71 -9.35
CA LEU A 227 -2.70 -15.22 -8.13
C LEU A 227 -1.87 -14.11 -7.48
N ILE A 228 -2.13 -13.82 -6.21
CA ILE A 228 -1.47 -12.73 -5.47
C ILE A 228 -0.85 -13.30 -4.17
N GLY A 229 0.43 -13.06 -3.96
CA GLY A 229 1.18 -13.49 -2.79
C GLY A 229 1.43 -12.32 -1.85
N THR A 230 0.92 -12.41 -0.62
CA THR A 230 1.11 -11.45 0.48
C THR A 230 1.34 -12.20 1.78
N SER A 231 2.11 -13.28 1.72
CA SER A 231 2.22 -14.27 2.80
C SER A 231 3.42 -14.06 3.72
N GLY A 232 4.45 -13.36 3.24
CA GLY A 232 5.78 -13.32 3.85
C GLY A 232 6.55 -14.63 3.73
N VAL A 233 6.06 -15.63 2.97
CA VAL A 233 6.70 -16.94 2.86
C VAL A 233 7.37 -17.08 1.50
N GLY A 234 8.70 -16.98 1.50
CA GLY A 234 9.51 -17.13 0.29
C GLY A 234 9.32 -18.48 -0.38
N ARG A 235 9.33 -18.50 -1.72
CA ARG A 235 9.22 -19.71 -2.57
C ARG A 235 7.90 -20.49 -2.43
N ALA A 236 6.85 -19.86 -1.90
CA ALA A 236 5.55 -20.50 -1.77
C ALA A 236 4.82 -20.72 -3.10
N PHE A 237 5.13 -19.94 -4.14
CA PHE A 237 4.67 -20.19 -5.51
C PHE A 237 5.66 -21.15 -6.17
N THR A 238 5.52 -22.44 -5.86
CA THR A 238 6.35 -23.49 -6.44
C THR A 238 6.12 -23.65 -7.94
N LYS A 239 6.98 -24.45 -8.59
CA LYS A 239 6.83 -24.80 -10.00
C LYS A 239 5.44 -25.37 -10.31
N GLU A 240 4.96 -26.29 -9.47
CA GLU A 240 3.66 -26.93 -9.63
C GLU A 240 2.51 -25.93 -9.50
N VAL A 241 2.65 -24.94 -8.62
CA VAL A 241 1.68 -23.85 -8.44
C VAL A 241 1.61 -22.98 -9.69
N ILE A 242 2.76 -22.56 -10.23
CA ILE A 242 2.81 -21.69 -11.40
C ILE A 242 2.40 -22.44 -12.68
N GLU A 243 2.83 -23.68 -12.86
CA GLU A 243 2.40 -24.51 -13.99
C GLU A 243 0.89 -24.82 -13.91
N ALA A 244 0.34 -25.03 -12.71
CA ALA A 244 -1.11 -25.17 -12.54
C ALA A 244 -1.83 -23.89 -12.98
N MET A 245 -1.39 -22.70 -12.54
CA MET A 245 -1.93 -21.42 -13.03
C MET A 245 -1.86 -21.30 -14.55
N ALA A 246 -0.74 -21.70 -15.16
CA ALA A 246 -0.52 -21.60 -16.60
C ALA A 246 -1.26 -22.66 -17.43
N SER A 247 -1.77 -23.72 -16.80
CA SER A 247 -2.44 -24.83 -17.48
C SER A 247 -3.86 -24.49 -17.97
N PHE A 248 -4.50 -23.51 -17.35
CA PHE A 248 -5.86 -23.09 -17.70
C PHE A 248 -6.03 -21.59 -17.91
N ASN A 249 -4.94 -20.81 -17.77
CA ASN A 249 -4.91 -19.41 -18.16
C ASN A 249 -3.91 -19.25 -19.33
N GLU A 250 -4.36 -18.64 -20.43
CA GLU A 250 -3.45 -18.33 -21.54
C GLU A 250 -2.36 -17.35 -21.09
N ARG A 251 -2.74 -16.36 -20.28
CA ARG A 251 -1.80 -15.43 -19.64
C ARG A 251 -2.13 -15.24 -18.16
N PRO A 252 -1.59 -16.10 -17.27
CA PRO A 252 -1.85 -15.97 -15.84
C PRO A 252 -1.27 -14.66 -15.30
N VAL A 253 -2.02 -13.97 -14.45
CA VAL A 253 -1.51 -12.82 -13.70
C VAL A 253 -0.97 -13.34 -12.37
N ILE A 254 0.31 -13.10 -12.09
CA ILE A 254 1.01 -13.62 -10.93
C ILE A 254 1.74 -12.47 -10.23
N PHE A 255 1.26 -12.09 -9.05
CA PHE A 255 1.87 -11.04 -8.24
C PHE A 255 2.52 -11.65 -7.01
N SER A 256 3.82 -11.43 -6.83
CA SER A 256 4.64 -11.97 -5.74
C SER A 256 5.13 -10.83 -4.84
N LEU A 257 4.27 -10.42 -3.90
CA LEU A 257 4.38 -9.10 -3.25
C LEU A 257 5.15 -9.10 -1.94
N SER A 258 5.50 -10.26 -1.40
CA SER A 258 6.23 -10.34 -0.14
C SER A 258 7.63 -9.75 -0.24
N ASN A 259 8.01 -8.98 0.78
CA ASN A 259 9.28 -8.29 0.89
C ASN A 259 10.12 -8.85 2.05
N PRO A 260 11.47 -8.77 1.98
CA PRO A 260 12.29 -8.44 0.80
C PRO A 260 12.31 -9.58 -0.23
N THR A 261 13.16 -9.52 -1.26
CA THR A 261 13.25 -10.55 -2.33
C THR A 261 13.37 -11.99 -1.82
N SER A 262 14.01 -12.21 -0.66
CA SER A 262 14.13 -13.54 -0.03
C SER A 262 12.79 -14.11 0.48
N HIS A 263 11.79 -13.26 0.67
CA HIS A 263 10.44 -13.62 1.11
C HIS A 263 9.44 -13.61 -0.05
N SER A 264 9.86 -13.22 -1.26
CA SER A 264 9.03 -13.28 -2.47
C SER A 264 8.54 -14.70 -2.72
N GLU A 265 7.24 -14.87 -2.96
CA GLU A 265 6.61 -16.17 -3.22
C GLU A 265 7.24 -16.91 -4.41
N CYS A 266 7.69 -16.18 -5.44
CA CYS A 266 8.60 -16.67 -6.49
C CYS A 266 9.44 -15.51 -7.04
N THR A 267 10.46 -15.84 -7.82
CA THR A 267 11.23 -14.86 -8.59
C THR A 267 10.59 -14.57 -9.95
N ALA A 268 10.98 -13.46 -10.58
CA ALA A 268 10.59 -13.16 -11.95
C ALA A 268 11.03 -14.25 -12.94
N GLU A 269 12.26 -14.78 -12.78
CA GLU A 269 12.79 -15.84 -13.64
C GLU A 269 11.93 -17.11 -13.57
N GLU A 270 11.57 -17.53 -12.36
CA GLU A 270 10.69 -18.68 -12.12
C GLU A 270 9.31 -18.47 -12.74
N ALA A 271 8.68 -17.31 -12.51
CA ALA A 271 7.38 -16.97 -13.06
C ALA A 271 7.38 -17.02 -14.60
N TYR A 272 8.35 -16.40 -15.26
CA TYR A 272 8.43 -16.45 -16.72
C TYR A 272 8.77 -17.85 -17.24
N LYS A 273 9.76 -18.52 -16.65
CA LYS A 273 10.20 -19.84 -17.12
C LYS A 273 9.10 -20.89 -17.00
N TRP A 274 8.42 -20.95 -15.86
CA TRP A 274 7.39 -21.96 -15.60
C TRP A 274 6.06 -21.67 -16.30
N THR A 275 5.88 -20.47 -16.85
CA THR A 275 4.72 -20.11 -17.69
C THR A 275 5.04 -20.01 -19.18
N GLN A 276 6.25 -20.40 -19.59
CA GLN A 276 6.74 -20.22 -20.96
C GLN A 276 6.65 -18.77 -21.47
N GLY A 277 6.96 -17.80 -20.59
CA GLY A 277 6.97 -16.37 -20.89
C GLY A 277 5.58 -15.73 -21.03
N ARG A 278 4.51 -16.46 -20.66
CA ARG A 278 3.11 -16.00 -20.77
C ARG A 278 2.60 -15.23 -19.56
N ALA A 279 3.23 -15.39 -18.39
CA ALA A 279 2.81 -14.69 -17.17
C ALA A 279 2.87 -13.17 -17.32
N VAL A 280 1.86 -12.49 -16.80
CA VAL A 280 1.96 -11.08 -16.41
C VAL A 280 2.42 -11.06 -14.97
N PHE A 281 3.66 -10.63 -14.75
CA PHE A 281 4.31 -10.72 -13.45
C PHE A 281 4.63 -9.35 -12.86
N ALA A 282 4.39 -9.22 -11.55
CA ALA A 282 4.90 -8.12 -10.75
C ALA A 282 5.30 -8.62 -9.36
N SER A 283 6.20 -7.89 -8.71
CA SER A 283 6.70 -8.23 -7.39
C SER A 283 6.70 -7.04 -6.43
N GLY A 284 6.76 -7.31 -5.13
CA GLY A 284 6.88 -6.26 -4.11
C GLY A 284 8.29 -5.67 -4.09
N SER A 285 9.29 -6.55 -4.19
CA SER A 285 10.72 -6.20 -4.28
C SER A 285 11.21 -6.21 -5.73
N PRO A 286 12.23 -5.42 -6.08
CA PRO A 286 12.75 -5.38 -7.45
C PRO A 286 13.45 -6.69 -7.84
N PHE A 287 13.29 -7.10 -9.09
CA PHE A 287 14.06 -8.18 -9.73
C PHE A 287 14.72 -7.64 -11.00
N ASP A 288 15.87 -8.23 -11.35
CA ASP A 288 16.56 -7.91 -12.60
C ASP A 288 15.72 -8.29 -13.83
N PRO A 289 15.96 -7.64 -14.99
CA PRO A 289 15.38 -8.07 -16.25
C PRO A 289 15.69 -9.54 -16.55
N VAL A 290 14.71 -10.26 -17.08
CA VAL A 290 14.80 -11.69 -17.42
C VAL A 290 14.76 -11.86 -18.93
N GLU A 291 15.77 -12.51 -19.50
CA GLU A 291 15.72 -12.96 -20.89
C GLU A 291 15.05 -14.33 -20.98
N TYR A 292 13.97 -14.42 -21.76
CA TYR A 292 13.29 -15.68 -22.06
C TYR A 292 12.90 -15.72 -23.53
N ASP A 293 13.33 -16.77 -24.23
CA ASP A 293 13.05 -16.98 -25.67
C ASP A 293 13.42 -15.77 -26.56
N GLY A 294 14.62 -15.21 -26.33
CA GLY A 294 15.14 -14.05 -27.06
C GLY A 294 14.41 -12.73 -26.77
N LYS A 295 13.50 -12.69 -25.79
CA LYS A 295 12.80 -11.48 -25.33
C LYS A 295 13.23 -11.11 -23.92
N ILE A 296 13.61 -9.85 -23.75
CA ILE A 296 13.90 -9.28 -22.44
C ILE A 296 12.59 -8.82 -21.80
N ARG A 297 12.31 -9.33 -20.60
CA ARG A 297 11.18 -8.94 -19.75
C ARG A 297 11.68 -8.14 -18.56
N VAL A 298 11.10 -6.98 -18.32
CA VAL A 298 11.41 -6.10 -17.18
C VAL A 298 10.24 -6.19 -16.20
N PRO A 299 10.31 -7.04 -15.16
CA PRO A 299 9.19 -7.23 -14.24
C PRO A 299 8.86 -5.92 -13.51
N GLY A 300 7.56 -5.63 -13.39
CA GLY A 300 7.10 -4.45 -12.65
C GLY A 300 7.24 -4.62 -11.14
N GLN A 301 7.51 -3.54 -10.42
CA GLN A 301 7.49 -3.51 -8.96
C GLN A 301 6.22 -2.81 -8.46
N ALA A 302 5.41 -3.50 -7.66
CA ALA A 302 4.25 -2.93 -6.97
C ALA A 302 4.71 -2.14 -5.74
N ASN A 303 5.39 -1.01 -5.99
CA ASN A 303 5.98 -0.18 -4.96
C ASN A 303 5.03 0.96 -4.58
N ASN A 304 4.68 1.06 -3.30
CA ASN A 304 3.76 2.09 -2.78
C ASN A 304 4.23 3.52 -3.06
N ALA A 305 5.53 3.74 -3.35
CA ALA A 305 6.07 5.02 -3.80
C ALA A 305 5.45 5.55 -5.09
N TYR A 306 4.73 4.73 -5.87
CA TYR A 306 3.88 5.25 -6.95
C TYR A 306 2.65 6.00 -6.46
N ILE A 307 2.11 5.63 -5.29
CA ILE A 307 0.83 6.11 -4.76
C ILE A 307 1.03 7.22 -3.72
N PHE A 308 1.66 6.92 -2.58
CA PHE A 308 1.60 7.80 -1.41
C PHE A 308 2.10 9.23 -1.66
N PRO A 309 3.13 9.51 -2.50
CA PRO A 309 3.57 10.88 -2.73
C PRO A 309 2.50 11.72 -3.44
N GLY A 310 1.88 11.15 -4.47
CA GLY A 310 0.79 11.82 -5.21
C GLY A 310 -0.48 11.90 -4.38
N PHE A 311 -0.81 10.83 -3.65
CA PHE A 311 -1.98 10.77 -2.79
C PHE A 311 -1.90 11.82 -1.67
N GLY A 312 -0.79 11.84 -0.93
CA GLY A 312 -0.53 12.83 0.13
C GLY A 312 -0.55 14.27 -0.42
N LEU A 313 0.07 14.51 -1.58
CA LEU A 313 0.00 15.82 -2.24
C LEU A 313 -1.44 16.20 -2.57
N GLY A 314 -2.25 15.30 -3.16
CA GLY A 314 -3.65 15.56 -3.52
C GLY A 314 -4.52 15.92 -2.31
N VAL A 315 -4.34 15.20 -1.21
CA VAL A 315 -4.97 15.47 0.09
C VAL A 315 -4.57 16.86 0.60
N VAL A 316 -3.28 17.20 0.58
CA VAL A 316 -2.77 18.48 1.08
C VAL A 316 -3.24 19.67 0.21
N ILE A 317 -3.14 19.57 -1.12
CA ILE A 317 -3.44 20.70 -2.01
C ILE A 317 -4.93 21.02 -2.10
N SER A 318 -5.80 20.04 -1.85
CA SER A 318 -7.26 20.21 -1.73
C SER A 318 -7.68 20.63 -0.31
N GLY A 319 -6.79 20.46 0.67
CA GLY A 319 -7.11 20.63 2.08
C GLY A 319 -8.23 19.69 2.51
N ALA A 320 -8.15 18.43 2.08
CA ALA A 320 -9.08 17.39 2.51
C ALA A 320 -9.02 17.20 4.02
N ILE A 321 -10.14 16.86 4.65
CA ILE A 321 -10.21 16.59 6.10
C ILE A 321 -10.35 15.11 6.43
N ARG A 322 -10.64 14.26 5.45
CA ARG A 322 -10.73 12.81 5.58
C ARG A 322 -10.23 12.13 4.32
N VAL A 323 -9.63 10.97 4.48
CA VAL A 323 -9.39 10.02 3.40
C VAL A 323 -10.67 9.23 3.16
N HIS A 324 -11.05 9.07 1.89
CA HIS A 324 -12.16 8.22 1.47
C HIS A 324 -11.65 7.18 0.48
N GLU A 325 -12.23 5.98 0.50
CA GLU A 325 -11.84 4.86 -0.36
C GLU A 325 -11.88 5.19 -1.87
N ASP A 326 -12.88 5.94 -2.34
CA ASP A 326 -12.91 6.46 -3.71
C ASP A 326 -11.68 7.31 -4.11
N MET A 327 -10.94 7.89 -3.15
CA MET A 327 -9.67 8.57 -3.46
C MET A 327 -8.56 7.57 -3.77
N LEU A 328 -8.56 6.41 -3.11
CA LEU A 328 -7.62 5.32 -3.39
C LEU A 328 -7.88 4.72 -4.77
N LEU A 329 -9.16 4.53 -5.12
CA LEU A 329 -9.56 4.09 -6.47
C LEU A 329 -9.08 5.09 -7.53
N ALA A 330 -9.33 6.38 -7.32
CA ALA A 330 -8.88 7.43 -8.24
C ALA A 330 -7.35 7.44 -8.42
N ALA A 331 -6.59 7.19 -7.34
CA ALA A 331 -5.14 7.06 -7.41
C ALA A 331 -4.72 5.81 -8.22
N SER A 332 -5.37 4.67 -7.97
CA SER A 332 -5.13 3.40 -8.67
C SER A 332 -5.40 3.50 -10.17
N GLU A 333 -6.57 4.02 -10.55
CA GLU A 333 -6.97 4.24 -11.93
C GLU A 333 -6.00 5.19 -12.65
N THR A 334 -5.61 6.26 -11.96
CA THR A 334 -4.68 7.25 -12.53
C THR A 334 -3.30 6.64 -12.79
N LEU A 335 -2.76 5.86 -11.84
CA LEU A 335 -1.50 5.16 -12.02
C LEU A 335 -1.58 4.14 -13.17
N ALA A 336 -2.66 3.35 -13.21
CA ALA A 336 -2.88 2.37 -14.28
C ALA A 336 -2.99 3.04 -15.66
N ALA A 337 -3.54 4.24 -15.74
CA ALA A 337 -3.62 5.03 -16.97
C ALA A 337 -2.25 5.47 -17.50
N GLN A 338 -1.22 5.56 -16.65
CA GLN A 338 0.13 5.97 -17.05
C GLN A 338 0.99 4.83 -17.62
N ALA A 339 0.58 3.57 -17.46
CA ALA A 339 1.26 2.44 -18.11
C ALA A 339 0.99 2.46 -19.62
N THR A 340 2.06 2.44 -20.40
CA THR A 340 2.04 2.58 -21.87
C THR A 340 2.26 1.24 -22.57
N GLN A 341 1.97 1.17 -23.87
CA GLN A 341 2.25 -0.01 -24.68
C GLN A 341 3.74 -0.39 -24.66
N GLU A 342 4.65 0.59 -24.63
CA GLU A 342 6.10 0.33 -24.52
C GLU A 342 6.45 -0.40 -23.21
N ASN A 343 5.75 -0.09 -22.12
CA ASN A 343 5.94 -0.79 -20.85
C ASN A 343 5.44 -2.24 -20.96
N PHE A 344 4.26 -2.45 -21.54
CA PHE A 344 3.66 -3.77 -21.72
C PHE A 344 4.48 -4.67 -22.65
N ASP A 345 5.05 -4.12 -23.72
CA ASP A 345 5.90 -4.86 -24.66
C ASP A 345 7.15 -5.42 -23.95
N LYS A 346 7.69 -4.67 -22.97
CA LYS A 346 8.77 -5.10 -22.08
C LYS A 346 8.29 -5.98 -20.93
N GLY A 347 6.99 -6.25 -20.80
CA GLY A 347 6.42 -7.05 -19.71
C GLY A 347 6.23 -6.31 -18.38
N SER A 348 6.33 -4.99 -18.37
CA SER A 348 6.10 -4.17 -17.17
C SER A 348 4.68 -3.60 -17.16
N ILE A 349 3.99 -3.74 -16.03
CA ILE A 349 2.63 -3.21 -15.82
C ILE A 349 2.61 -1.85 -15.10
N PHE A 350 3.79 -1.32 -14.75
CA PHE A 350 3.96 -0.02 -14.13
C PHE A 350 4.81 0.88 -15.04
N PRO A 351 4.55 2.20 -15.08
CA PRO A 351 5.42 3.16 -15.76
C PRO A 351 6.78 3.25 -15.03
N PRO A 352 7.85 3.72 -15.68
CA PRO A 352 9.16 3.86 -15.03
C PRO A 352 9.19 4.99 -13.99
N PHE A 353 9.96 4.80 -12.92
CA PHE A 353 10.19 5.81 -11.87
C PHE A 353 10.82 7.12 -12.37
N THR A 354 11.46 7.13 -13.54
CA THR A 354 11.96 8.38 -14.15
C THR A 354 10.87 9.42 -14.36
N ASN A 355 9.60 9.00 -14.48
CA ASN A 355 8.44 9.87 -14.64
C ASN A 355 7.67 10.10 -13.32
N ILE A 356 8.21 9.70 -12.17
CA ILE A 356 7.47 9.64 -10.89
C ILE A 356 6.85 10.99 -10.49
N ARG A 357 7.54 12.11 -10.73
CA ARG A 357 6.99 13.44 -10.40
C ARG A 357 5.75 13.77 -11.21
N LYS A 358 5.73 13.41 -12.50
CA LYS A 358 4.56 13.60 -13.36
C LYS A 358 3.41 12.70 -12.92
N ILE A 359 3.71 11.44 -12.61
CA ILE A 359 2.73 10.48 -12.10
C ILE A 359 2.11 10.98 -10.79
N SER A 360 2.93 11.47 -9.87
CA SER A 360 2.46 12.04 -8.60
C SER A 360 1.59 13.28 -8.79
N ALA A 361 1.87 14.14 -9.79
CA ALA A 361 1.04 15.31 -10.08
C ALA A 361 -0.35 14.91 -10.59
N LEU A 362 -0.42 13.90 -11.45
CA LEU A 362 -1.65 13.35 -11.97
C LEU A 362 -2.48 12.68 -10.87
N ILE A 363 -1.85 11.83 -10.05
CA ILE A 363 -2.52 11.21 -8.90
C ILE A 363 -3.03 12.28 -7.94
N ALA A 364 -2.21 13.29 -7.63
CA ALA A 364 -2.62 14.40 -6.76
C ALA A 364 -3.83 15.15 -7.32
N ALA A 365 -3.86 15.39 -8.63
CA ALA A 365 -5.00 16.02 -9.29
C ALA A 365 -6.28 15.17 -9.19
N SER A 366 -6.20 13.87 -9.44
CA SER A 366 -7.34 12.95 -9.35
C SER A 366 -7.85 12.78 -7.91
N VAL A 367 -6.94 12.65 -6.94
CA VAL A 367 -7.28 12.58 -5.51
C VAL A 367 -7.92 13.88 -5.05
N ALA A 368 -7.34 15.04 -5.41
CA ALA A 368 -7.93 16.34 -5.11
C ALA A 368 -9.32 16.50 -5.75
N ALA A 369 -9.48 16.09 -7.02
CA ALA A 369 -10.78 16.12 -7.70
C ALA A 369 -11.83 15.32 -6.94
N LYS A 370 -11.48 14.11 -6.49
CA LYS A 370 -12.37 13.27 -5.69
C LYS A 370 -12.70 13.89 -4.33
N ALA A 371 -11.73 14.54 -3.68
CA ALA A 371 -11.99 15.28 -2.44
C ALA A 371 -12.99 16.43 -2.63
N TYR A 372 -12.95 17.14 -3.75
CA TYR A 372 -13.97 18.16 -4.08
C TYR A 372 -15.34 17.53 -4.37
N GLU A 373 -15.39 16.44 -5.12
CA GLU A 373 -16.65 15.73 -5.44
C GLU A 373 -17.37 15.21 -4.19
N LEU A 374 -16.61 14.70 -3.22
CA LEU A 374 -17.13 14.16 -1.97
C LEU A 374 -17.45 15.24 -0.93
N GLY A 375 -17.19 16.52 -1.21
CA GLY A 375 -17.36 17.62 -0.26
C GLY A 375 -16.37 17.57 0.93
N LEU A 376 -15.25 16.86 0.78
CA LEU A 376 -14.22 16.72 1.81
C LEU A 376 -13.11 17.78 1.69
N ALA A 377 -12.99 18.44 0.54
CA ALA A 377 -12.00 19.48 0.29
C ALA A 377 -12.41 20.83 0.91
N THR A 378 -11.47 21.48 1.61
CA THR A 378 -11.73 22.78 2.28
C THR A 378 -11.05 23.97 1.59
N ARG A 379 -10.12 23.74 0.66
CA ARG A 379 -9.51 24.83 -0.13
C ARG A 379 -10.42 25.19 -1.29
N LEU A 380 -11.38 26.07 -1.03
CA LEU A 380 -12.38 26.53 -1.99
C LEU A 380 -12.03 27.94 -2.52
N PRO A 381 -12.31 28.23 -3.80
CA PRO A 381 -12.92 27.35 -4.81
C PRO A 381 -11.93 26.33 -5.41
N ARG A 382 -12.46 25.26 -6.03
CA ARG A 382 -11.67 24.27 -6.78
C ARG A 382 -10.88 24.95 -7.92
N PRO A 383 -9.55 24.78 -8.02
CA PRO A 383 -8.76 25.24 -9.16
C PRO A 383 -9.28 24.64 -10.48
N ARG A 384 -9.24 25.42 -11.57
CA ARG A 384 -9.73 24.96 -12.89
C ARG A 384 -8.89 23.81 -13.46
N ASP A 385 -7.58 23.89 -13.29
CA ASP A 385 -6.59 22.92 -13.79
C ASP A 385 -5.84 22.34 -12.59
N LEU A 386 -6.32 21.19 -12.08
CA LEU A 386 -5.79 20.57 -10.88
C LEU A 386 -4.40 19.97 -11.10
N GLU A 387 -4.09 19.53 -12.31
CA GLU A 387 -2.78 18.98 -12.65
C GLU A 387 -1.72 20.08 -12.60
N LYS A 388 -1.94 21.21 -13.29
CA LYS A 388 -1.01 22.35 -13.20
C LYS A 388 -0.92 22.91 -11.79
N TYR A 389 -2.03 22.91 -11.05
CA TYR A 389 -2.00 23.34 -9.66
C TYR A 389 -1.15 22.40 -8.79
N ALA A 390 -1.27 21.07 -8.95
CA ALA A 390 -0.42 20.09 -8.28
C ALA A 390 1.06 20.29 -8.64
N GLU A 391 1.39 20.45 -9.93
CA GLU A 391 2.75 20.75 -10.40
C GLU A 391 3.30 22.06 -9.79
N SER A 392 2.47 23.10 -9.68
CA SER A 392 2.89 24.37 -9.08
C SER A 392 3.14 24.29 -7.57
N CYS A 393 2.52 23.32 -6.89
CA CYS A 393 2.66 23.07 -5.46
C CYS A 393 3.83 22.14 -5.13
N MET A 394 4.50 21.58 -6.13
CA MET A 394 5.59 20.64 -5.92
C MET A 394 6.91 21.32 -5.56
N TYR A 395 7.60 20.77 -4.55
CA TYR A 395 8.94 21.23 -4.17
C TYR A 395 9.94 21.03 -5.31
N THR A 396 10.66 22.11 -5.64
CA THR A 396 11.72 22.13 -6.63
C THR A 396 13.07 22.31 -5.92
N PRO A 397 14.00 21.33 -6.00
CA PRO A 397 15.28 21.37 -5.28
C PRO A 397 16.34 22.25 -5.96
N VAL A 398 15.93 23.32 -6.65
CA VAL A 398 16.85 24.29 -7.24
C VAL A 398 17.23 25.30 -6.17
N TYR A 399 18.53 25.56 -6.01
CA TYR A 399 19.01 26.54 -5.04
C TYR A 399 18.35 27.90 -5.23
N ARG A 400 17.94 28.50 -4.11
CA ARG A 400 17.47 29.87 -4.07
C ARG A 400 18.68 30.81 -4.12
N SER A 401 18.51 31.96 -4.77
CA SER A 401 19.47 33.05 -4.69
C SER A 401 19.26 33.79 -3.38
N TYR A 402 20.24 33.73 -2.48
CA TYR A 402 20.25 34.54 -1.26
C TYR A 402 20.77 35.95 -1.56
N ARG A 403 20.26 36.95 -0.83
CA ARG A 403 20.73 38.34 -0.88
C ARG A 403 21.51 38.69 0.35
#